data_AF-A0A3P9CUF4-F1
#
_entry.id   AF-A0A3P9CUF4-F1
#
_cell.length_a   1.000
_cell.length_b   1.000
_cell.length_c   1.000
_cell.angle_alpha   90.00
_cell.angle_beta   90.00
_cell.angle_gamma   90.00
#
_symmetry.space_group_name_H-M   'P 1'
#
loop_
_entity.id
_entity.type
_entity.pdbx_description
1 polymer ?
#
loop_
_entity_poly.entity_id
_entity_poly.type
_entity_poly.pdbx_seq_one_letter_code
_entity_poly.pdbx_strand_id
1 'polypeptide(L)'
;ICSRFFHVLLLLLLSLCRPAAATRVRNKTVRTRSCLDMPEEKLEEIFGRLSVGVMSAFHHALQLEPQDKLNLTCPTTARVPTDGKTRLPVNLLSISPWAYRISYDPKRYPRYIPEAYCLCKGCLIGPHGEESSQYRSTLVYAPSVILRRTGSCVGGRHSYTEIYVSIAVGCTCVPLLEKRPKKSNQSLQRREPKARKLFTPRKEA
;
A
#
# COMPACT_ATOMS: atom_id res chain seq x y z
N ILE A 1 -32.21 83.16 -33.34
CA ILE A 1 -30.92 82.66 -33.88
C ILE A 1 -30.08 81.91 -32.83
N CYS A 2 -30.05 82.31 -31.54
CA CYS A 2 -29.26 81.64 -30.49
C CYS A 2 -29.65 80.19 -30.13
N SER A 3 -30.94 79.80 -30.22
CA SER A 3 -31.38 78.44 -29.81
C SER A 3 -30.93 77.33 -30.78
N ARG A 4 -30.83 77.63 -32.08
CA ARG A 4 -30.40 76.65 -33.10
C ARG A 4 -28.89 76.37 -33.05
N PHE A 5 -28.07 77.37 -32.69
CA PHE A 5 -26.63 77.19 -32.51
C PHE A 5 -26.31 76.29 -31.31
N PHE A 6 -27.08 76.39 -30.22
CA PHE A 6 -26.88 75.57 -29.03
C PHE A 6 -27.19 74.09 -29.29
N HIS A 7 -28.23 73.80 -30.07
CA HIS A 7 -28.55 72.42 -30.48
C HIS A 7 -27.51 71.85 -31.43
N VAL A 8 -26.98 72.64 -32.37
CA VAL A 8 -25.92 72.18 -33.28
C VAL A 8 -24.62 71.90 -32.51
N LEU A 9 -24.27 72.74 -31.54
CA LEU A 9 -23.10 72.53 -30.69
C LEU A 9 -23.25 71.32 -29.75
N LEU A 10 -24.44 71.11 -29.19
CA LEU A 10 -24.73 69.94 -28.34
C LEU A 10 -24.72 68.63 -29.15
N LEU A 11 -25.22 68.65 -30.39
CA LEU A 11 -25.17 67.49 -31.30
C LEU A 11 -23.73 67.19 -31.78
N LEU A 12 -22.89 68.22 -31.96
CA LEU A 12 -21.46 68.08 -32.27
C LEU A 12 -20.65 67.54 -31.08
N LEU A 13 -21.00 67.89 -29.84
CA LEU A 13 -20.35 67.37 -28.64
C LEU A 13 -20.72 65.90 -28.36
N LEU A 14 -21.93 65.47 -28.71
CA LEU A 14 -22.39 64.09 -28.56
C LEU A 14 -21.77 63.12 -29.58
N SER A 15 -21.26 63.60 -30.72
CA SER A 15 -20.64 62.75 -31.75
C SER A 15 -19.17 62.41 -31.52
N LEU A 16 -18.51 63.07 -30.55
CA LEU A 16 -17.10 62.85 -30.19
C LEU A 16 -16.87 61.73 -29.17
N CYS A 17 -17.93 61.19 -28.55
CA CYS A 17 -17.79 60.11 -27.57
C CYS A 17 -17.96 58.74 -28.26
N ARG A 18 -16.93 58.29 -28.98
CA ARG A 18 -16.83 56.87 -29.37
C ARG A 18 -16.48 56.06 -28.10
N PRO A 19 -17.36 55.16 -27.62
CA PRO A 19 -16.96 54.25 -26.58
C PRO A 19 -15.85 53.36 -27.16
N ALA A 20 -14.67 53.39 -26.55
CA ALA A 20 -13.63 52.43 -26.85
C ALA A 20 -14.25 51.03 -26.73
N ALA A 21 -14.23 50.29 -27.84
CA ALA A 21 -14.64 48.90 -27.83
C ALA A 21 -13.76 48.18 -26.81
N ALA A 22 -14.33 47.85 -25.66
CA ALA A 22 -13.68 46.98 -24.69
C ALA A 22 -13.39 45.66 -25.42
N THR A 23 -12.11 45.43 -25.72
CA THR A 23 -11.63 44.11 -26.10
C THR A 23 -12.01 43.19 -24.94
N ARG A 24 -13.09 42.41 -25.12
CA ARG A 24 -13.32 41.24 -24.27
C ARG A 24 -12.11 40.36 -24.47
N VAL A 25 -11.15 40.44 -23.54
CA VAL A 25 -10.22 39.36 -23.28
C VAL A 25 -11.12 38.21 -22.89
N ARG A 26 -11.47 37.40 -23.89
CA ARG A 26 -12.07 36.10 -23.67
C ARG A 26 -10.96 35.33 -22.98
N ASN A 27 -11.00 35.34 -21.64
CA ASN A 27 -10.31 34.37 -20.82
C ASN A 27 -10.84 33.01 -21.27
N LYS A 28 -10.25 32.46 -22.34
CA LYS A 28 -10.23 31.03 -22.57
C LYS A 28 -9.51 30.53 -21.34
N THR A 29 -10.28 30.12 -20.35
CA THR A 29 -9.81 29.15 -19.37
C THR A 29 -9.14 28.07 -20.22
N VAL A 30 -7.80 28.03 -20.14
CA VAL A 30 -7.05 26.93 -20.72
C VAL A 30 -7.56 25.73 -19.95
N ARG A 31 -8.54 25.05 -20.54
CA ARG A 31 -9.02 23.76 -20.05
C ARG A 31 -7.82 22.87 -20.25
N THR A 32 -6.95 22.82 -19.24
CA THR A 32 -5.83 21.89 -19.18
C THR A 32 -6.47 20.52 -19.32
N ARG A 33 -6.41 19.97 -20.53
CA ARG A 33 -7.00 18.65 -20.79
C ARG A 33 -6.26 17.70 -19.86
N SER A 34 -7.00 17.08 -18.94
CA SER A 34 -6.48 16.00 -18.13
C SER A 34 -5.90 14.95 -19.06
N CYS A 35 -4.73 14.44 -18.71
CA CYS A 35 -4.15 13.32 -19.43
C CYS A 35 -5.09 12.12 -19.31
N LEU A 36 -5.20 11.38 -20.41
CA LEU A 36 -5.97 10.15 -20.46
C LEU A 36 -5.09 8.98 -20.00
N ASP A 37 -5.73 7.93 -19.51
CA ASP A 37 -5.00 6.71 -19.19
C ASP A 37 -4.48 6.05 -20.48
N MET A 38 -3.37 5.33 -20.37
CA MET A 38 -2.92 4.45 -21.46
C MET A 38 -3.97 3.34 -21.65
N PRO A 39 -4.25 2.87 -22.89
CA PRO A 39 -5.20 1.79 -23.11
C PRO A 39 -4.85 0.57 -22.25
N GLU A 40 -5.87 -0.07 -21.71
CA GLU A 40 -5.69 -1.16 -20.74
C GLU A 40 -4.99 -2.37 -21.37
N GLU A 41 -5.29 -2.64 -22.65
CA GLU A 41 -4.68 -3.72 -23.43
C GLU A 41 -3.16 -3.55 -23.55
N LYS A 42 -2.70 -2.29 -23.65
CA LYS A 42 -1.26 -1.98 -23.73
C LYS A 42 -0.60 -2.12 -22.35
N LEU A 43 -1.30 -1.76 -21.28
CA LEU A 43 -0.82 -1.98 -19.91
C LEU A 43 -0.73 -3.47 -19.60
N GLU A 44 -1.71 -4.27 -20.03
CA GLU A 44 -1.75 -5.73 -19.97
C GLU A 44 -0.57 -6.36 -20.69
N GLU A 45 -0.27 -5.90 -21.92
CA GLU A 45 0.86 -6.39 -22.69
C GLU A 45 2.20 -6.15 -21.96
N ILE A 46 2.43 -4.91 -21.49
CA ILE A 46 3.66 -4.56 -20.76
C ILE A 46 3.76 -5.37 -19.47
N PHE A 47 2.69 -5.39 -18.67
CA PHE A 47 2.63 -6.14 -17.42
C PHE A 47 2.86 -7.63 -17.64
N GLY A 48 2.23 -8.22 -18.66
CA GLY A 48 2.37 -9.62 -19.03
C GLY A 48 3.82 -9.98 -19.31
N ARG A 49 4.55 -9.12 -20.03
CA ARG A 49 5.99 -9.30 -20.31
C ARG A 49 6.87 -9.20 -19.07
N LEU A 50 6.56 -8.29 -18.14
CA LEU A 50 7.33 -8.11 -16.91
C LEU A 50 7.07 -9.17 -15.86
N SER A 51 5.89 -9.80 -15.93
CA SER A 51 5.43 -10.74 -14.91
C SER A 51 5.57 -12.21 -15.33
N VAL A 52 6.20 -12.48 -16.48
CA VAL A 52 6.53 -13.84 -16.94
C VAL A 52 7.36 -14.55 -15.85
N GLY A 53 6.90 -15.73 -15.43
CA GLY A 53 7.53 -16.51 -14.35
C GLY A 53 7.04 -16.17 -12.93
N VAL A 54 6.35 -15.05 -12.72
CA VAL A 54 5.79 -14.63 -11.41
C VAL A 54 4.26 -14.73 -11.39
N MET A 55 3.60 -14.68 -12.55
CA MET A 55 2.13 -14.66 -12.70
C MET A 55 1.43 -16.02 -12.75
N SER A 56 2.07 -17.13 -12.39
CA SER A 56 1.29 -18.37 -12.15
C SER A 56 0.52 -18.32 -10.82
N ALA A 57 0.91 -17.46 -9.87
CA ALA A 57 0.34 -17.47 -8.51
C ALA A 57 -0.95 -16.66 -8.35
N PHE A 58 -1.22 -15.66 -9.20
CA PHE A 58 -2.30 -14.69 -8.97
C PHE A 58 -3.56 -14.91 -9.81
N HIS A 59 -3.49 -15.68 -10.91
CA HIS A 59 -4.68 -15.94 -11.74
C HIS A 59 -5.83 -16.60 -10.96
N HIS A 60 -5.52 -17.48 -10.01
CA HIS A 60 -6.53 -18.12 -9.16
C HIS A 60 -7.03 -17.21 -8.03
N ALA A 61 -6.22 -16.26 -7.56
CA ALA A 61 -6.64 -15.29 -6.54
C ALA A 61 -7.55 -14.19 -7.11
N LEU A 62 -7.44 -13.90 -8.41
CA LEU A 62 -8.35 -12.98 -9.11
C LEU A 62 -9.69 -13.64 -9.49
N GLN A 63 -9.77 -14.97 -9.43
CA GLN A 63 -11.01 -15.75 -9.58
C GLN A 63 -11.79 -15.90 -8.27
N LEU A 64 -11.29 -15.32 -7.17
CA LEU A 64 -12.04 -15.31 -5.92
C LEU A 64 -13.32 -14.52 -6.18
N GLU A 65 -14.46 -15.21 -6.11
CA GLU A 65 -15.74 -14.53 -5.96
C GLU A 65 -15.61 -13.47 -4.86
N PRO A 66 -16.30 -12.31 -4.96
CA PRO A 66 -16.23 -11.27 -3.94
C PRO A 66 -16.62 -11.83 -2.56
N GLN A 67 -15.62 -12.30 -1.81
CA GLN A 67 -15.72 -12.75 -0.42
C GLN A 67 -16.00 -11.56 0.51
N ASP A 68 -16.11 -10.34 -0.06
CA ASP A 68 -16.54 -9.09 0.57
C ASP A 68 -17.88 -9.20 1.33
N LYS A 69 -18.63 -10.30 1.19
CA LYS A 69 -19.89 -10.56 1.92
C LYS A 69 -19.81 -11.55 3.06
N LEU A 70 -18.69 -12.25 3.29
CA LEU A 70 -18.54 -13.07 4.48
C LEU A 70 -17.80 -12.25 5.54
N ASN A 71 -18.43 -12.05 6.70
CA ASN A 71 -17.78 -11.53 7.91
C ASN A 71 -16.81 -12.59 8.44
N LEU A 72 -15.71 -12.80 7.71
CA LEU A 72 -14.70 -13.81 8.01
C LEU A 72 -13.95 -13.39 9.27
N THR A 73 -14.22 -14.12 10.35
CA THR A 73 -13.52 -13.99 11.62
C THR A 73 -12.67 -15.23 11.84
N CYS A 74 -11.71 -15.19 12.76
CA CYS A 74 -11.00 -16.40 13.19
C CYS A 74 -12.02 -17.50 13.54
N PRO A 75 -11.96 -18.69 12.91
CA PRO A 75 -12.91 -19.76 13.19
C PRO A 75 -12.63 -20.33 14.58
N THR A 76 -13.53 -20.09 15.53
CA THR A 76 -13.35 -20.47 16.95
C THR A 76 -13.61 -21.96 17.21
N THR A 77 -14.08 -22.73 16.24
CA THR A 77 -14.34 -24.17 16.41
C THR A 77 -14.39 -24.87 15.05
N ALA A 78 -13.87 -26.09 14.96
CA ALA A 78 -13.79 -26.92 13.76
C ALA A 78 -15.14 -27.34 13.11
N ARG A 79 -16.22 -26.58 13.27
CA ARG A 79 -17.53 -26.86 12.68
C ARG A 79 -18.05 -25.62 11.97
N VAL A 80 -17.59 -25.40 10.75
CA VAL A 80 -18.50 -24.87 9.73
C VAL A 80 -19.41 -26.04 9.35
N PRO A 81 -20.73 -25.99 9.60
CA PRO A 81 -21.64 -27.00 9.10
C PRO A 81 -21.63 -26.89 7.57
N THR A 82 -20.87 -27.74 6.90
CA THR A 82 -21.00 -27.89 5.46
C THR A 82 -22.24 -28.73 5.20
N ASP A 83 -23.33 -28.06 4.84
CA ASP A 83 -24.32 -28.69 3.98
C ASP A 83 -23.58 -29.25 2.75
N GLY A 84 -23.79 -30.53 2.48
CA GLY A 84 -22.74 -31.49 2.10
C GLY A 84 -22.15 -31.42 0.69
N LYS A 85 -21.84 -30.25 0.11
CA LYS A 85 -21.32 -30.18 -1.28
C LYS A 85 -20.21 -29.18 -1.60
N THR A 86 -19.77 -28.31 -0.69
CA THR A 86 -18.78 -27.27 -1.06
C THR A 86 -17.42 -27.51 -0.41
N ARG A 87 -16.41 -27.89 -1.20
CA ARG A 87 -15.01 -27.99 -0.75
C ARG A 87 -14.49 -26.59 -0.44
N LEU A 88 -14.15 -26.34 0.82
CA LEU A 88 -13.57 -25.06 1.24
C LEU A 88 -12.20 -24.84 0.57
N PRO A 89 -11.84 -23.58 0.25
CA PRO A 89 -10.54 -23.26 -0.33
C PRO A 89 -9.41 -23.37 0.71
N VAL A 90 -8.17 -23.56 0.23
CA VAL A 90 -6.99 -23.83 1.08
C VAL A 90 -6.75 -22.76 2.15
N ASN A 91 -7.07 -21.50 1.85
CA ASN A 91 -6.88 -20.39 2.77
C ASN A 91 -7.75 -20.48 4.04
N LEU A 92 -8.91 -21.15 3.96
CA LEU A 92 -9.79 -21.39 5.12
C LEU A 92 -9.48 -22.72 5.84
N LEU A 93 -8.79 -23.64 5.18
CA LEU A 93 -8.36 -24.93 5.75
C LEU A 93 -6.99 -24.88 6.43
N SER A 94 -6.26 -23.78 6.27
CA SER A 94 -4.95 -23.56 6.89
C SER A 94 -5.05 -23.43 8.41
N ILE A 95 -4.01 -23.89 9.13
CA ILE A 95 -3.82 -23.63 10.58
C ILE A 95 -3.64 -22.15 10.90
N SER A 96 -3.25 -21.34 9.91
CA SER A 96 -3.18 -19.89 9.99
C SER A 96 -4.06 -19.31 8.88
N PRO A 97 -5.40 -19.34 9.04
CA PRO A 97 -6.31 -19.04 7.97
C PRO A 97 -6.25 -17.57 7.56
N TRP A 98 -6.49 -17.29 6.29
CA TRP A 98 -6.47 -15.94 5.73
C TRP A 98 -7.62 -15.68 4.77
N ALA A 99 -7.94 -14.41 4.62
CA ALA A 99 -8.83 -13.91 3.59
C ALA A 99 -8.12 -12.82 2.78
N TYR A 100 -8.73 -12.38 1.69
CA TYR A 100 -8.18 -11.33 0.84
C TYR A 100 -9.05 -10.09 0.94
N ARG A 101 -8.39 -8.94 0.91
CA ARG A 101 -9.03 -7.64 0.67
C ARG A 101 -8.52 -7.11 -0.67
N ILE A 102 -9.38 -6.43 -1.42
CA ILE A 102 -8.99 -5.84 -2.69
C ILE A 102 -8.44 -4.43 -2.46
N SER A 103 -7.15 -4.25 -2.74
CA SER A 103 -6.48 -2.96 -2.76
C SER A 103 -6.72 -2.30 -4.13
N TYR A 104 -7.38 -1.16 -4.15
CA TYR A 104 -7.63 -0.36 -5.37
C TYR A 104 -6.74 0.89 -5.41
N ASP A 105 -6.04 1.11 -6.52
CA ASP A 105 -5.37 2.38 -6.81
C ASP A 105 -5.48 2.71 -8.31
N PRO A 106 -6.14 3.83 -8.68
CA PRO A 106 -6.31 4.20 -10.08
C PRO A 106 -4.99 4.63 -10.76
N LYS A 107 -3.93 4.89 -9.98
CA LYS A 107 -2.62 5.33 -10.46
C LYS A 107 -1.65 4.16 -10.65
N ARG A 108 -2.11 2.91 -10.63
CA ARG A 108 -1.28 1.75 -10.95
C ARG A 108 -2.01 0.76 -11.87
N TYR A 109 -1.25 -0.14 -12.48
CA TYR A 109 -1.76 -1.32 -13.15
C TYR A 109 -1.03 -2.58 -12.62
N PRO A 110 -1.75 -3.66 -12.25
CA PRO A 110 -3.21 -3.77 -12.21
C PRO A 110 -3.82 -2.87 -11.13
N ARG A 111 -4.99 -2.30 -11.40
CA ARG A 111 -5.66 -1.36 -10.47
C ARG A 111 -6.09 -2.04 -9.18
N TYR A 112 -6.53 -3.30 -9.31
CA TYR A 112 -7.00 -4.15 -8.22
C TYR A 112 -5.92 -5.18 -7.88
N ILE A 113 -5.53 -5.24 -6.62
CA ILE A 113 -4.57 -6.21 -6.11
C ILE A 113 -5.18 -6.92 -4.89
N PRO A 114 -5.31 -8.26 -4.90
CA PRO A 114 -5.73 -9.00 -3.72
C PRO A 114 -4.59 -9.07 -2.69
N GLU A 115 -4.81 -8.51 -1.51
CA GLU A 115 -3.87 -8.57 -0.38
C GLU A 115 -4.43 -9.47 0.72
N ALA A 116 -3.64 -10.48 1.11
CA ALA A 116 -4.01 -11.36 2.21
C ALA A 116 -3.99 -10.64 3.57
N TYR A 117 -4.88 -11.07 4.46
CA TYR A 117 -4.85 -10.75 5.88
C TYR A 117 -5.21 -11.99 6.70
N CYS A 118 -4.53 -12.17 7.84
CA CYS A 118 -4.78 -13.32 8.71
C CYS A 118 -6.07 -13.13 9.49
N LEU A 119 -6.88 -14.17 9.57
CA LEU A 119 -8.12 -14.15 10.34
C LEU A 119 -7.86 -14.30 11.85
N CYS A 120 -6.82 -15.05 12.21
CA CYS A 120 -6.42 -15.32 13.60
C CYS A 120 -5.13 -14.57 13.97
N LYS A 121 -4.90 -14.37 15.27
CA LYS A 121 -3.66 -13.79 15.82
C LYS A 121 -2.60 -14.88 16.04
N GLY A 122 -3.00 -15.99 16.65
CA GLY A 122 -2.27 -17.24 16.80
C GLY A 122 -2.60 -18.23 15.69
N CYS A 123 -2.35 -19.52 15.94
CA CYS A 123 -2.60 -20.60 14.97
C CYS A 123 -3.52 -21.66 15.56
N LEU A 124 -4.35 -22.26 14.72
CA LEU A 124 -5.32 -23.30 15.05
C LEU A 124 -4.60 -24.66 15.12
N ILE A 125 -3.95 -24.93 16.25
CA ILE A 125 -3.15 -26.15 16.50
C ILE A 125 -3.80 -27.00 17.60
N GLY A 126 -4.78 -26.47 18.34
CA GLY A 126 -5.50 -27.22 19.36
C GLY A 126 -6.23 -28.45 18.80
N PRO A 127 -6.48 -29.48 19.62
CA PRO A 127 -7.11 -30.74 19.21
C PRO A 127 -8.50 -30.57 18.59
N HIS A 128 -9.19 -29.46 18.86
CA HIS A 128 -10.49 -29.11 18.28
C HIS A 128 -10.43 -27.85 17.41
N GLY A 129 -9.23 -27.45 16.99
CA GLY A 129 -8.98 -26.25 16.21
C GLY A 129 -8.89 -24.98 17.05
N GLU A 130 -8.54 -25.09 18.33
CA GLU A 130 -8.34 -23.92 19.18
C GLU A 130 -7.09 -23.14 18.79
N GLU A 131 -7.17 -21.82 18.93
CA GLU A 131 -6.06 -20.90 18.70
C GLU A 131 -5.03 -21.00 19.83
N SER A 132 -3.79 -21.36 19.48
CA SER A 132 -2.67 -21.40 20.42
C SER A 132 -2.01 -20.02 20.57
N SER A 133 -1.79 -19.60 21.81
CA SER A 133 -1.06 -18.37 22.15
C SER A 133 0.46 -18.51 22.02
N GLN A 134 1.00 -19.71 21.82
CA GLN A 134 2.45 -19.95 21.66
C GLN A 134 2.93 -19.68 20.23
N TYR A 135 1.99 -19.53 19.30
CA TYR A 135 2.27 -19.31 17.89
C TYR A 135 1.61 -18.02 17.42
N ARG A 136 2.04 -17.54 16.26
CA ARG A 136 1.52 -16.35 15.63
C ARG A 136 1.26 -16.58 14.15
N SER A 137 0.05 -16.25 13.71
CA SER A 137 -0.25 -16.11 12.29
C SER A 137 0.46 -14.86 11.74
N THR A 138 1.29 -15.05 10.73
CA THR A 138 2.13 -14.00 10.13
C THR A 138 1.95 -13.98 8.61
N LEU A 139 1.90 -12.78 8.03
CA LEU A 139 1.77 -12.61 6.58
C LEU A 139 3.00 -13.13 5.84
N VAL A 140 2.76 -13.83 4.73
CA VAL A 140 3.77 -14.22 3.75
C VAL A 140 3.70 -13.25 2.58
N TYR A 141 4.84 -12.67 2.23
CA TYR A 141 4.96 -11.70 1.15
C TYR A 141 5.62 -12.33 -0.08
N ALA A 142 5.09 -12.01 -1.26
CA ALA A 142 5.71 -12.31 -2.54
C ALA A 142 6.08 -11.01 -3.27
N PRO A 143 7.23 -10.96 -3.97
CA PRO A 143 7.55 -9.85 -4.85
C PRO A 143 6.61 -9.88 -6.07
N SER A 144 6.13 -8.70 -6.47
CA SER A 144 5.30 -8.52 -7.65
C SER A 144 5.64 -7.21 -8.34
N VAL A 145 5.58 -7.18 -9.67
CA VAL A 145 5.76 -5.97 -10.46
C VAL A 145 4.42 -5.25 -10.62
N ILE A 146 4.43 -3.92 -10.61
CA ILE A 146 3.28 -3.09 -10.98
C ILE A 146 3.74 -1.95 -11.89
N LEU A 147 2.84 -1.45 -12.73
CA LEU A 147 3.08 -0.25 -13.53
C LEU A 147 2.50 0.96 -12.80
N ARG A 148 3.36 1.85 -12.31
CA ARG A 148 2.98 3.09 -11.60
C ARG A 148 2.80 4.22 -12.61
N ARG A 149 1.68 4.93 -12.54
CA ARG A 149 1.44 6.16 -13.29
C ARG A 149 2.45 7.22 -12.86
N THR A 150 3.15 7.77 -13.83
CA THR A 150 4.03 8.92 -13.65
C THR A 150 3.25 10.24 -13.75
N GLY A 151 3.84 11.33 -13.25
CA GLY A 151 3.27 12.67 -13.40
C GLY A 151 3.38 13.25 -14.83
N SER A 152 4.16 12.60 -15.70
CA SER A 152 4.37 13.05 -17.09
C SER A 152 3.26 12.60 -18.03
N CYS A 153 3.08 13.39 -19.08
CA CYS A 153 2.04 13.21 -20.09
C CYS A 153 2.67 13.26 -21.47
N VAL A 154 2.60 12.14 -22.20
CA VAL A 154 3.19 11.99 -23.53
C VAL A 154 2.06 11.74 -24.52
N GLY A 155 1.92 12.61 -25.53
CA GLY A 155 0.85 12.49 -26.52
C GLY A 155 -0.56 12.55 -25.92
N GLY A 156 -0.75 13.26 -24.81
CA GLY A 156 -2.03 13.36 -24.10
C GLY A 156 -2.39 12.16 -23.22
N ARG A 157 -1.48 11.20 -23.05
CA ARG A 157 -1.67 10.04 -22.17
C ARG A 157 -0.64 10.01 -21.04
N HIS A 158 -1.05 9.45 -19.90
CA HIS A 158 -0.13 9.22 -18.79
C HIS A 158 0.94 8.20 -19.19
N SER A 159 2.19 8.50 -18.84
CA SER A 159 3.29 7.52 -18.89
C SER A 159 3.32 6.67 -17.62
N TYR A 160 3.90 5.47 -17.72
CA TYR A 160 3.98 4.50 -16.63
C TYR A 160 5.41 3.99 -16.48
N THR A 161 5.79 3.66 -15.26
CA THR A 161 7.08 3.06 -14.91
C THR A 161 6.85 1.79 -14.10
N GLU A 162 7.64 0.76 -14.36
CA GLU A 162 7.62 -0.46 -13.55
C GLU A 162 8.24 -0.21 -12.16
N ILE A 163 7.63 -0.79 -11.13
CA ILE A 163 8.18 -0.87 -9.78
C ILE A 163 7.87 -2.23 -9.18
N TYR A 164 8.74 -2.71 -8.30
CA TYR A 164 8.51 -3.95 -7.54
C TYR A 164 7.93 -3.62 -6.17
N VAL A 165 6.88 -4.36 -5.80
CA VAL A 165 6.17 -4.23 -4.52
C VAL A 165 6.05 -5.59 -3.85
N SER A 166 5.94 -5.59 -2.53
CA SER A 166 5.68 -6.80 -1.74
C SER A 166 4.19 -6.94 -1.50
N ILE A 167 3.57 -7.99 -2.02
CA ILE A 167 2.15 -8.29 -1.85
C ILE A 167 2.01 -9.43 -0.85
N ALA A 168 1.13 -9.25 0.15
CA ALA A 168 0.79 -10.34 1.05
C ALA A 168 -0.05 -11.38 0.31
N VAL A 169 0.45 -12.61 0.19
CA VAL A 169 -0.18 -13.70 -0.58
C VAL A 169 -0.86 -14.74 0.31
N GLY A 170 -0.56 -14.75 1.60
CA GLY A 170 -1.21 -15.65 2.55
C GLY A 170 -0.69 -15.44 3.96
N CYS A 171 -1.05 -16.37 4.85
CA CYS A 171 -0.55 -16.42 6.21
C CYS A 171 0.14 -17.75 6.50
N THR A 172 1.18 -17.70 7.32
CA THR A 172 1.90 -18.85 7.85
C THR A 172 1.91 -18.82 9.37
N CYS A 173 2.17 -19.96 9.99
CA CYS A 173 2.27 -20.11 11.42
C CYS A 173 3.73 -20.13 11.87
N VAL A 174 4.09 -19.25 12.80
CA VAL A 174 5.45 -19.19 13.37
C VAL A 174 5.40 -19.29 14.90
N PRO A 175 6.38 -19.93 15.55
CA PRO A 175 6.46 -19.93 17.02
C PRO A 175 6.77 -18.52 17.53
N LEU A 176 6.21 -18.15 18.68
CA LEU A 176 6.62 -16.94 19.38
C LEU A 176 8.03 -17.16 19.93
N LEU A 177 8.98 -16.40 19.40
CA LEU A 177 10.31 -16.31 19.99
C LEU A 177 10.19 -15.52 21.30
N GLU A 178 10.22 -16.21 22.44
CA GLU A 178 10.44 -15.55 23.72
C GLU A 178 11.74 -14.75 23.63
N LYS A 179 11.65 -13.42 23.67
CA LYS A 179 12.84 -12.59 23.95
C LYS A 179 13.30 -12.99 25.34
N ARG A 180 14.31 -13.86 25.44
CA ARG A 180 15.01 -14.06 26.71
C ARG A 180 15.41 -12.68 27.21
N PRO A 181 15.04 -12.28 28.44
CA PRO A 181 15.52 -11.03 28.99
C PRO A 181 17.04 -11.06 28.89
N LYS A 182 17.64 -10.05 28.24
CA LYS A 182 19.08 -9.85 28.31
C LYS A 182 19.40 -9.83 29.81
N LYS A 183 20.12 -10.83 30.31
CA LYS A 183 20.76 -10.76 31.62
C LYS A 183 21.83 -9.67 31.52
N SER A 184 21.42 -8.40 31.59
CA SER A 184 22.29 -7.32 32.02
C SER A 184 22.56 -7.59 33.49
N ASN A 185 23.71 -8.22 33.77
CA ASN A 185 24.50 -8.10 35.00
C ASN A 185 25.54 -9.23 35.02
N GLN A 186 26.65 -9.00 34.32
CA GLN A 186 27.95 -9.30 34.92
C GLN A 186 28.79 -8.04 34.78
N SER A 187 28.72 -7.26 35.85
CA SER A 187 29.68 -6.22 36.18
C SER A 187 31.09 -6.73 35.97
N LEU A 188 31.93 -5.91 35.36
CA LEU A 188 33.38 -6.07 35.38
C LEU A 188 33.83 -6.28 36.84
N GLN A 189 34.27 -7.49 37.18
CA GLN A 189 35.33 -7.68 38.16
C GLN A 189 36.59 -8.07 37.41
N ARG A 190 37.29 -7.03 36.92
CA ARG A 190 38.70 -7.12 36.53
C ARG A 190 39.46 -7.49 37.81
N ARG A 191 39.88 -8.76 37.92
CA ARG A 191 40.79 -9.21 38.98
C ARG A 191 42.16 -8.56 38.74
N GLU A 192 42.59 -7.69 39.65
CA GLU A 192 43.95 -7.17 39.66
C GLU A 192 44.96 -8.25 40.14
N PRO A 193 46.14 -8.38 39.52
CA PRO A 193 47.19 -9.28 40.01
C PRO A 193 47.89 -8.69 41.24
N LYS A 194 47.88 -9.42 42.37
CA LYS A 194 48.67 -9.10 43.57
C LYS A 194 50.17 -9.20 43.26
N ALA A 195 50.86 -8.05 43.30
CA ALA A 195 52.31 -7.98 43.28
C ALA A 195 52.92 -8.57 44.57
N ARG A 196 53.99 -9.34 44.39
CA ARG A 196 54.73 -10.11 45.39
C ARG A 196 55.53 -9.16 46.30
N LYS A 197 55.35 -9.31 47.63
CA LYS A 197 56.08 -8.54 48.66
C LYS A 197 57.59 -8.82 48.58
N LEU A 198 58.39 -7.77 48.48
CA LEU A 198 59.83 -7.77 48.74
C LEU A 198 60.04 -7.18 50.14
N PHE A 199 60.40 -8.02 51.11
CA PHE A 199 60.77 -7.61 52.45
C PHE A 199 62.26 -7.25 52.46
N THR A 200 62.59 -6.03 52.88
CA THR A 200 63.94 -5.65 53.31
C THR A 200 63.97 -5.56 54.85
N PRO A 201 65.09 -5.96 55.50
CA PRO A 201 65.15 -6.12 56.95
C PRO A 201 65.77 -4.91 57.65
N ARG A 202 65.28 -4.53 58.86
CA ARG A 202 66.12 -3.86 59.87
C ARG A 202 65.53 -3.83 61.29
N LYS A 203 66.28 -4.45 62.23
CA LYS A 203 66.59 -4.06 63.64
C LYS A 203 65.46 -3.92 64.67
N GLU A 204 65.62 -4.13 65.98
CA GLU A 204 66.58 -4.79 66.90
C GLU A 204 65.99 -4.50 68.30
N ALA A 205 65.88 -5.49 69.18
CA ALA A 205 65.80 -5.35 70.63
C ALA A 205 66.20 -6.69 71.26
#